data_AF-A0A971N103-F1
#
_entry.id   AF-A0A971N103-F1
#
_cell.length_a   1.000
_cell.length_b   1.000
_cell.length_c   1.000
_cell.angle_alpha   90.00
_cell.angle_beta   90.00
_cell.angle_gamma   90.00
#
_symmetry.space_group_name_H-M   'P 1'
#
loop_
_entity.id
_entity.type
_entity.pdbx_description
1 polymer ?
#
loop_
_entity_poly.entity_id
_entity_poly.type
_entity_poly.pdbx_seq_one_letter_code
_entity_poly.pdbx_strand_id
1 'polypeptide(L)'
;MARRLRINLPGVVYHIFQRGNNKEYIFSEDKDKLSFLYLLEKHTKKEDFELLAYVIMSNHYHLILRLKEVPMQHFMHSIMSKYARAYNKRNKRSGHVFEGRYNSIPVEDEHHLQDLLRYVHQNPVRAG
;
A
#
# COMPACT_ATOMS: atom_id res chain seq x y z
N MET A 1 -14.49 19.04 -4.27
CA MET A 1 -13.12 19.60 -4.30
C MET A 1 -12.37 19.02 -5.48
N ALA A 2 -11.73 19.87 -6.28
CA ALA A 2 -10.82 19.43 -7.34
C ALA A 2 -9.66 18.63 -6.71
N ARG A 3 -9.40 17.45 -7.26
CA ARG A 3 -8.49 16.49 -6.65
C ARG A 3 -7.04 16.87 -6.97
N ARG A 4 -6.16 16.84 -5.96
CA ARG A 4 -4.71 17.07 -6.14
C ARG A 4 -4.16 16.10 -7.19
N LEU A 5 -3.43 16.62 -8.17
CA LEU A 5 -2.81 15.81 -9.22
C LEU A 5 -1.81 14.83 -8.58
N ARG A 6 -1.83 13.57 -8.98
CA ARG A 6 -0.79 12.62 -8.57
C ARG A 6 0.42 12.83 -9.45
N ILE A 7 1.37 13.60 -8.94
CA ILE A 7 2.68 13.75 -9.57
C ILE A 7 3.43 12.43 -9.34
N ASN A 8 3.64 11.67 -10.41
CA ASN A 8 4.38 10.40 -10.41
C ASN A 8 5.70 10.64 -11.13
N LEU A 9 6.78 10.84 -10.38
CA LEU A 9 8.12 11.08 -10.92
C LEU A 9 9.00 9.85 -10.65
N PRO A 10 9.57 9.21 -11.69
CA PRO A 10 10.58 8.17 -11.52
C PRO A 10 11.73 8.65 -10.63
N GLY A 11 12.29 7.76 -9.81
CA GLY A 11 13.35 8.04 -8.85
C GLY A 11 12.87 8.62 -7.51
N VAL A 12 11.64 9.15 -7.43
CA VAL A 12 11.10 9.75 -6.20
C VAL A 12 10.56 8.69 -5.26
N VAL A 13 10.77 8.88 -3.95
CA VAL A 13 10.22 8.04 -2.88
C VAL A 13 8.83 8.52 -2.48
N TYR A 14 7.92 7.59 -2.25
CA TYR A 14 6.53 7.88 -1.89
C TYR A 14 6.10 7.08 -0.66
N HIS A 15 5.37 7.76 0.23
CA HIS A 15 4.52 7.12 1.23
C HIS A 15 3.16 6.80 0.64
N ILE A 16 2.85 5.51 0.55
CA ILE A 16 1.56 5.02 0.05
C ILE A 16 0.82 4.36 1.19
N PHE A 17 -0.46 4.71 1.37
CA PHE A 17 -1.28 4.09 2.41
C PHE A 17 -2.74 3.96 1.98
N GLN A 18 -3.39 2.90 2.46
CA GLN A 18 -4.80 2.67 2.26
C GLN A 18 -5.37 1.79 3.37
N ARG A 19 -6.68 1.90 3.61
CA ARG A 19 -7.42 1.10 4.57
C ARG A 19 -8.60 0.35 3.97
N GLY A 20 -9.09 -0.63 4.72
CA GLY A 20 -10.33 -1.35 4.46
C GLY A 20 -11.52 -0.41 4.47
N ASN A 21 -12.48 -0.68 3.60
CA ASN A 21 -13.75 0.04 3.58
C ASN A 21 -14.43 -0.07 4.96
N ASN A 22 -15.04 1.00 5.46
CA ASN A 22 -15.61 1.06 6.82
C ASN A 22 -14.62 0.67 7.94
N LYS A 23 -13.31 0.87 7.73
CA LYS A 23 -12.23 0.47 8.67
C LYS A 23 -12.20 -1.03 8.97
N GLU A 24 -12.80 -1.86 8.11
CA GLU A 24 -12.86 -3.32 8.28
C GLU A 24 -11.47 -3.96 8.33
N TYR A 25 -11.37 -5.06 9.07
CA TYR A 25 -10.12 -5.80 9.30
C TYR A 25 -9.82 -6.73 8.13
N ILE A 26 -9.50 -6.12 6.99
CA ILE A 26 -9.26 -6.81 5.73
C ILE A 26 -7.91 -7.55 5.70
N PHE A 27 -7.06 -7.40 6.71
CA PHE A 27 -5.77 -8.10 6.90
C PHE A 27 -5.69 -8.78 8.28
N SER A 28 -6.81 -9.30 8.77
CA SER A 28 -6.91 -9.89 10.12
C SER A 28 -6.17 -11.22 10.23
N GLU A 29 -6.10 -12.00 9.16
CA GLU A 29 -5.42 -13.29 9.16
C GLU A 29 -4.06 -13.23 8.45
N ASP A 30 -3.11 -14.08 8.83
CA ASP A 30 -1.78 -14.11 8.20
C ASP A 30 -1.86 -14.38 6.69
N LYS A 31 -2.80 -15.23 6.26
CA LYS A 31 -3.06 -15.52 4.84
C LYS A 31 -3.43 -14.26 4.05
N ASP A 32 -4.08 -13.28 4.69
CA ASP A 32 -4.46 -12.02 4.07
C ASP A 32 -3.22 -11.16 3.82
N LYS A 33 -2.39 -11.00 4.86
CA LYS A 33 -1.10 -10.30 4.78
C LYS A 33 -0.18 -10.94 3.75
N LEU A 34 -0.02 -12.26 3.80
CA LEU A 34 0.79 -13.03 2.85
C LEU A 34 0.28 -12.90 1.41
N SER A 35 -1.04 -12.92 1.20
CA SER A 35 -1.63 -12.71 -0.13
C SER A 35 -1.29 -11.32 -0.68
N PHE A 36 -1.28 -10.30 0.16
CA PHE A 36 -0.90 -8.93 -0.23
C PHE A 36 0.61 -8.81 -0.50
N LEU A 37 1.45 -9.37 0.37
CA LEU A 37 2.90 -9.41 0.21
C LEU A 37 3.32 -10.12 -1.08
N TYR A 38 2.67 -11.24 -1.42
CA TYR A 38 2.91 -11.95 -2.68
C TYR A 38 2.61 -11.07 -3.91
N LEU A 39 1.55 -10.25 -3.85
CA LEU A 39 1.23 -9.31 -4.92
C LEU A 39 2.27 -8.19 -5.02
N LEU A 40 2.76 -7.67 -3.88
CA LEU A 40 3.86 -6.70 -3.86
C LEU A 40 5.13 -7.28 -4.47
N GLU A 41 5.56 -8.46 -4.01
CA GLU A 41 6.76 -9.15 -4.47
C GLU A 41 6.73 -9.36 -5.99
N LYS A 42 5.58 -9.74 -6.55
CA LYS A 42 5.40 -9.89 -8.01
C LYS A 42 5.68 -8.62 -8.81
N HIS A 43 5.38 -7.45 -8.24
CA HIS A 43 5.61 -6.17 -8.90
C HIS A 43 7.03 -5.66 -8.63
N THR A 44 7.61 -5.95 -7.47
CA THR A 44 9.03 -5.69 -7.19
C THR A 44 9.94 -6.49 -8.12
N LYS A 45 9.67 -7.79 -8.36
CA LYS A 45 10.42 -8.65 -9.31
C LYS A 45 10.31 -8.21 -10.78
N LYS A 46 9.32 -7.39 -11.12
CA LYS A 46 9.17 -6.80 -12.45
C LYS A 46 9.89 -5.46 -12.59
N GLU A 47 10.55 -5.01 -11.53
CA GLU A 47 11.18 -3.70 -11.47
C GLU A 47 10.18 -2.55 -11.66
N ASP A 48 8.91 -2.75 -11.28
CA ASP A 48 7.89 -1.68 -11.36
C ASP A 48 8.15 -0.56 -10.33
N PHE A 49 8.75 -0.92 -9.19
CA PHE A 49 9.20 -0.04 -8.11
C PHE A 49 10.25 -0.74 -7.25
N GLU A 50 10.93 0.01 -6.39
CA GLU A 50 11.78 -0.52 -5.33
C GLU A 50 11.06 -0.33 -3.98
N LEU A 51 10.84 -1.42 -3.24
CA LEU A 51 10.19 -1.35 -1.93
C LEU A 51 11.24 -1.09 -0.85
N LEU A 52 11.12 0.03 -0.14
CA LEU A 52 12.08 0.42 0.90
C LEU A 52 11.64 -0.08 2.28
N ALA A 53 10.34 0.06 2.59
CA ALA A 53 9.76 -0.45 3.83
C ALA A 53 8.24 -0.61 3.70
N TYR A 54 7.65 -1.38 4.62
CA TYR A 54 6.22 -1.53 4.72
C TYR A 54 5.77 -1.90 6.13
N VAL A 55 4.49 -1.65 6.40
CA VAL A 55 3.75 -2.26 7.52
C VAL A 55 2.35 -2.63 7.02
N ILE A 56 1.87 -3.80 7.45
CA ILE A 56 0.50 -4.26 7.17
C ILE A 56 -0.20 -4.48 8.51
N MET A 57 -1.07 -3.54 8.85
CA MET A 57 -1.94 -3.57 10.02
C MET A 57 -3.23 -4.32 9.69
N SER A 58 -4.03 -4.67 10.69
CA SER A 58 -5.25 -5.48 10.49
C SER A 58 -6.28 -4.85 9.55
N ASN A 59 -6.34 -3.52 9.48
CA ASN A 59 -7.29 -2.79 8.64
C ASN A 59 -6.66 -1.84 7.62
N HIS A 60 -5.34 -1.69 7.59
CA HIS A 60 -4.67 -0.77 6.67
C HIS A 60 -3.22 -1.16 6.43
N TYR A 61 -2.58 -0.55 5.43
CA TYR A 61 -1.15 -0.72 5.19
C TYR A 61 -0.49 0.64 4.97
N HIS A 62 0.81 0.67 5.22
CA HIS A 62 1.70 1.72 4.72
C HIS A 62 2.86 1.08 3.95
N LEU A 63 3.18 1.66 2.80
CA LEU A 63 4.31 1.31 1.95
C LEU A 63 5.18 2.54 1.78
N ILE A 64 6.49 2.35 1.83
CA ILE A 64 7.49 3.33 1.43
C ILE A 64 8.21 2.71 0.25
N LEU A 65 8.06 3.31 -0.93
CA LEU A 65 8.65 2.79 -2.16
C LEU A 65 9.27 3.90 -2.99
N ARG A 66 10.31 3.56 -3.74
CA ARG A 66 10.88 4.41 -4.79
C ARG A 66 10.25 4.04 -6.13
N LEU A 67 9.66 5.03 -6.78
CA LEU A 67 9.02 4.85 -8.07
C LEU A 67 10.08 4.64 -9.16
N LYS A 68 9.85 3.71 -10.08
CA LYS A 68 10.66 3.50 -11.29
C LYS A 68 9.90 4.05 -12.51
N GLU A 69 10.15 3.52 -13.70
CA GLU A 69 9.52 4.00 -14.93
C GLU A 69 8.02 3.67 -15.02
N VAL A 70 7.56 2.64 -14.31
CA VAL A 70 6.17 2.21 -14.37
C VAL A 70 5.29 3.17 -13.53
N PRO A 71 4.24 3.78 -14.12
CA PRO A 71 3.37 4.69 -13.38
C PRO A 71 2.72 4.00 -12.17
N MET A 72 2.75 4.67 -11.02
CA MET A 72 2.25 4.14 -9.74
C MET A 72 0.83 3.59 -9.81
N GLN A 73 -0.03 4.22 -10.61
CA GLN A 73 -1.41 3.77 -10.83
C GLN A 73 -1.52 2.37 -11.42
N HIS A 74 -0.58 1.93 -12.26
CA HIS A 74 -0.66 0.63 -12.92
C HIS A 74 -0.45 -0.52 -11.94
N PHE A 75 0.66 -0.50 -11.20
CA PHE A 75 0.94 -1.57 -10.24
C PHE A 75 -0.01 -1.52 -9.04
N MET A 76 -0.33 -0.33 -8.50
CA MET A 76 -1.25 -0.22 -7.36
C MET A 76 -2.67 -0.66 -7.72
N HIS A 77 -3.16 -0.34 -8.92
CA HIS A 77 -4.46 -0.84 -9.37
C HIS A 77 -4.45 -2.37 -9.50
N SER A 78 -3.40 -2.94 -10.09
CA SER A 78 -3.23 -4.40 -10.20
C SER A 78 -3.22 -5.08 -8.82
N ILE A 79 -2.41 -4.59 -7.88
CA ILE A 79 -2.30 -5.14 -6.52
C ILE A 79 -3.64 -5.06 -5.79
N MET A 80 -4.24 -3.87 -5.70
CA MET A 80 -5.49 -3.66 -4.96
C MET A 80 -6.65 -4.45 -5.55
N SER A 81 -6.81 -4.45 -6.88
CA SER A 81 -7.90 -5.18 -7.55
C SER A 81 -7.75 -6.69 -7.47
N LYS A 82 -6.51 -7.23 -7.53
CA LYS A 82 -6.28 -8.68 -7.34
C LYS A 82 -6.52 -9.07 -5.89
N TYR A 83 -6.03 -8.28 -4.94
CA TYR A 83 -6.26 -8.50 -3.52
C TYR A 83 -7.76 -8.52 -3.18
N ALA A 84 -8.48 -7.47 -3.57
CA ALA A 84 -9.91 -7.33 -3.28
C ALA A 84 -10.74 -8.49 -3.84
N ARG A 85 -10.45 -8.93 -5.07
CA ARG A 85 -11.11 -10.10 -5.68
C ARG A 85 -10.83 -11.39 -4.91
N ALA A 86 -9.58 -11.63 -4.54
CA ALA A 86 -9.21 -12.82 -3.78
C ALA A 86 -9.83 -12.82 -2.37
N TYR A 87 -9.81 -11.67 -1.69
CA TYR A 87 -10.43 -11.47 -0.38
C TYR A 87 -11.93 -11.73 -0.43
N ASN A 88 -12.65 -11.12 -1.38
CA ASN A 88 -14.09 -11.31 -1.55
C ASN A 88 -14.44 -12.78 -1.85
N LYS A 89 -13.70 -13.42 -2.76
CA LYS A 89 -13.92 -14.84 -3.09
C LYS A 89 -13.74 -15.74 -1.85
N ARG A 90 -12.67 -15.54 -1.09
CA ARG A 90 -12.35 -16.34 0.10
C ARG A 90 -13.37 -16.16 1.21
N ASN A 91 -13.83 -14.94 1.43
CA ASN A 91 -14.77 -14.60 2.51
C ASN A 91 -16.23 -14.67 2.09
N LYS A 92 -16.54 -15.12 0.86
CA LYS A 92 -17.90 -15.13 0.28
C LYS A 92 -18.59 -13.75 0.37
N ARG A 93 -17.82 -12.69 0.16
CA ARG A 93 -18.27 -11.28 0.20
C ARG A 93 -18.34 -10.69 -1.21
N SER A 94 -19.06 -9.59 -1.35
CA SER A 94 -19.09 -8.74 -2.54
C SER A 94 -18.91 -7.26 -2.13
N GLY A 95 -18.67 -6.39 -3.11
CA GLY A 95 -18.49 -4.95 -2.87
C GLY A 95 -17.03 -4.52 -2.66
N HIS A 96 -16.87 -3.28 -2.20
CA HIS A 96 -15.56 -2.63 -2.05
C HIS A 96 -14.82 -3.12 -0.80
N VAL A 97 -13.62 -3.66 -0.99
CA VAL A 97 -12.73 -4.08 0.11
C VAL A 97 -11.93 -2.90 0.68
N PHE A 98 -11.51 -1.97 -0.17
CA PHE A 98 -10.79 -0.76 0.24
C PHE A 98 -11.71 0.46 0.20
N GLU A 99 -11.40 1.49 1.01
CA GLU A 99 -12.14 2.77 1.11
C GLU A 99 -11.96 3.70 -0.12
N GLY A 100 -11.76 3.10 -1.31
CA GLY A 100 -11.51 3.81 -2.57
C GLY A 100 -10.05 3.73 -3.01
N ARG A 101 -9.51 4.85 -3.52
CA ARG A 101 -8.14 4.92 -4.04
C ARG A 101 -7.12 5.11 -2.91
N TYR A 102 -5.95 4.49 -3.06
CA TYR A 102 -4.81 4.72 -2.17
C TYR A 102 -4.43 6.20 -2.05
N ASN A 103 -3.83 6.59 -0.92
CA ASN A 103 -3.15 7.87 -0.78
C ASN A 103 -1.67 7.71 -1.11
N SER A 104 -1.06 8.77 -1.64
CA SER A 104 0.34 8.79 -2.08
C SER A 104 0.90 10.18 -1.81
N ILE A 105 1.97 10.28 -1.01
CA ILE A 105 2.64 11.53 -0.66
C ILE A 105 4.12 11.38 -1.02
N PRO A 106 4.70 12.26 -1.86
CA PRO A 106 6.14 12.23 -2.10
C PRO A 106 6.91 12.53 -0.81
N VAL A 107 8.01 11.82 -0.60
CA VAL A 107 8.94 12.08 0.50
C VAL A 107 9.94 13.12 0.02
N GLU A 108 9.98 14.25 0.71
CA GLU A 108 10.67 15.47 0.24
C GLU A 108 12.18 15.42 0.46
N ASP A 109 12.63 14.85 1.57
CA ASP A 109 14.05 14.77 1.93
C ASP A 109 14.39 13.52 2.77
N GLU A 110 15.67 13.34 3.07
CA GLU A 110 16.19 12.19 3.80
C GLU A 110 15.77 12.18 5.29
N HIS A 111 15.62 13.35 5.92
CA HIS A 111 15.14 13.44 7.30
C HIS A 111 13.68 12.98 7.40
N HIS A 112 12.83 13.46 6.48
CA HIS A 112 11.46 13.02 6.34
C HIS A 112 11.40 11.50 6.07
N LEU A 113 12.29 10.95 5.25
CA LEU A 113 12.36 9.50 5.03
C LEU A 113 12.68 8.74 6.32
N GLN A 114 13.68 9.17 7.08
CA GLN A 114 14.06 8.52 8.35
C GLN A 114 12.93 8.55 9.38
N ASP A 115 12.26 9.70 9.54
CA ASP A 115 11.12 9.84 10.44
C ASP A 115 9.94 8.97 10.00
N LEU A 116 9.69 8.91 8.69
CA LEU A 116 8.63 8.08 8.13
C LEU A 116 8.92 6.58 8.31
N LEU A 117 10.16 6.13 8.10
CA LEU A 117 10.59 4.76 8.36
C LEU A 117 10.36 4.37 9.82
N ARG A 118 10.79 5.23 10.74
CA ARG A 118 10.54 5.04 12.18
C ARG A 118 9.06 4.97 12.49
N TYR A 119 8.26 5.90 11.95
CA TYR A 119 6.82 5.92 12.13
C TYR A 119 6.17 4.62 11.66
N VAL A 120 6.48 4.16 10.44
CA VAL A 120 5.92 2.95 9.84
C VAL A 120 6.27 1.71 10.64
N HIS A 121 7.53 1.56 11.08
CA HIS A 121 7.94 0.41 11.89
C HIS A 121 7.40 0.45 13.32
N GLN A 122 7.12 1.63 13.88
CA GLN A 122 6.51 1.78 15.21
C GLN A 122 4.98 1.59 15.20
N ASN A 123 4.32 1.59 14.05
CA ASN A 123 2.86 1.46 13.96
C ASN A 123 2.31 0.20 14.68
N PRO A 124 2.88 -1.00 14.49
CA PRO A 124 2.43 -2.20 15.20
C PRO A 124 2.58 -2.07 16.71
N VAL A 125 3.70 -1.52 17.17
CA VAL A 125 3.99 -1.35 18.61
C VAL A 125 3.03 -0.37 19.27
N ARG A 126 2.69 0.73 18.58
CA ARG A 126 1.74 1.73 19.11
C ARG A 126 0.29 1.27 19.11
N ALA A 127 -0.04 0.33 18.23
CA ALA A 127 -1.41 -0.19 18.12
C ALA A 127 -1.76 -1.21 19.21
N GLY A 128 -0.76 -1.71 19.96
CA GLY A 128 -0.92 -2.73 21.00
C GLY A 128 -0.70 -4.14 20.46
#